data_AF-A0ABD5VPU7-F1
#
_entry.id   AF-A0ABD5VPU7-F1
#
_cell.length_a   1.000
_cell.length_b   1.000
_cell.length_c   1.000
_cell.angle_alpha   90.00
_cell.angle_beta   90.00
_cell.angle_gamma   90.00
#
_symmetry.space_group_name_H-M   'P 1'
#
loop_
_entity.id
_entity.type
_entity.pdbx_description
1 polymer ?
#
loop_
_entity_poly.entity_id
_entity_poly.type
_entity_poly.pdbx_seq_one_letter_code
_entity_poly.pdbx_strand_id
1 'polypeptide(L)'
;MSDRREPVQRAADDGEDLYDVATWEVRTLLDRLSVAIYGGVVTAGRGVIVLLALGIVGAQVALTGAASLRNPLVGIYILLSVVPAFALVVYAWRSDVTSREPVRMLVVTFTLGFLFAGFAAVLNTRFEPVFQSIGFVGFVLFFYVVVAPVEETVKWLAVRLYAYRRPDFEAVTDGVVYGAAAGLGFATIENSLYITSGYLSALQSGATLANVETLQIAAVRTLAGPGHVIYSAFAGYYLGLAKFNRGNRGPIMVKGLLIAALIHATYNTAVTFLPSALRAIPPLSDLAPGVVFLGFVLVYDTVFGFVLYRKLARYRATYARLGAGDDETADQAGASDDVDETAVQVGAGAGERVTRPKPRRPTVTKRTGRRSPGSATTGSGTNPGSASARRTSPARPPRRGPGRRAPCRGSS
;
A
#
# COMPACT_ATOMS: atom_id res chain seq x y z
N MET A 1 20.66 10.06 -4.29
CA MET A 1 21.82 9.90 -3.39
C MET A 1 23.02 10.28 -4.23
N SER A 2 23.86 11.19 -3.75
CA SER A 2 25.26 11.20 -4.21
C SER A 2 25.79 9.80 -3.90
N ASP A 3 26.33 9.13 -4.90
CA ASP A 3 26.94 7.81 -4.79
C ASP A 3 28.11 7.93 -3.79
N ARG A 4 27.84 7.78 -2.49
CA ARG A 4 28.86 7.82 -1.45
C ARG A 4 29.58 6.48 -1.50
N ARG A 5 30.48 6.37 -2.46
CA ARG A 5 31.48 5.30 -2.50
C ARG A 5 32.38 5.41 -1.27
N GLU A 6 32.87 4.27 -0.81
CA GLU A 6 33.79 4.19 0.32
C GLU A 6 35.08 5.02 0.02
N PRO A 7 35.73 5.65 1.00
CA PRO A 7 36.90 6.51 0.78
C PRO A 7 38.04 5.89 -0.06
N VAL A 8 38.39 4.63 0.19
CA VAL A 8 39.38 3.87 -0.61
C VAL A 8 38.85 3.65 -2.03
N GLN A 9 37.60 3.26 -2.19
CA GLN A 9 36.95 3.10 -3.51
C GLN A 9 36.84 4.41 -4.30
N ARG A 10 36.87 5.57 -3.63
CA ARG A 10 36.93 6.90 -4.27
C ARG A 10 38.34 7.36 -4.61
N ALA A 11 39.33 6.87 -3.88
CA ALA A 11 40.73 7.26 -4.04
C ALA A 11 41.48 6.31 -4.99
N ALA A 12 40.95 5.10 -5.21
CA ALA A 12 41.51 4.11 -6.13
C ALA A 12 41.32 4.53 -7.59
N ASP A 13 42.33 4.26 -8.41
CA ASP A 13 42.30 4.46 -9.86
C ASP A 13 41.44 3.38 -10.54
N ASP A 14 40.94 3.68 -11.74
CA ASP A 14 40.14 2.74 -12.53
C ASP A 14 40.97 1.51 -12.91
N GLY A 15 40.64 0.35 -12.33
CA GLY A 15 41.31 -0.93 -12.59
C GLY A 15 42.05 -1.53 -11.38
N GLU A 16 42.16 -0.79 -10.27
CA GLU A 16 42.69 -1.33 -9.02
C GLU A 16 41.78 -2.43 -8.46
N ASP A 17 42.39 -3.56 -8.08
CA ASP A 17 41.68 -4.67 -7.46
C ASP A 17 41.46 -4.40 -5.97
N LEU A 18 40.23 -4.02 -5.61
CA LEU A 18 39.86 -3.66 -4.25
C LEU A 18 39.17 -4.79 -3.48
N TYR A 19 39.30 -6.03 -3.97
CA TYR A 19 38.71 -7.21 -3.36
C TYR A 19 39.14 -7.37 -1.88
N ASP A 20 38.16 -7.58 -1.00
CA ASP A 20 38.31 -7.72 0.46
C ASP A 20 38.80 -6.46 1.20
N VAL A 21 38.94 -5.34 0.48
CA VAL A 21 39.34 -4.03 1.03
C VAL A 21 38.18 -3.03 0.95
N ALA A 22 37.67 -2.78 -0.25
CA ALA A 22 36.58 -1.84 -0.49
C ALA A 22 35.48 -2.40 -1.41
N THR A 23 35.76 -3.49 -2.12
CA THR A 23 34.79 -4.24 -2.91
C THR A 23 34.83 -5.72 -2.52
N TRP A 24 33.73 -6.42 -2.76
CA TRP A 24 33.66 -7.86 -2.52
C TRP A 24 32.92 -8.53 -3.67
N GLU A 25 33.52 -9.58 -4.21
CA GLU A 25 32.98 -10.43 -5.26
C GLU A 25 33.41 -11.88 -5.04
N VAL A 26 32.65 -12.84 -5.55
CA VAL A 26 32.86 -14.25 -5.22
C VAL A 26 34.07 -14.80 -5.98
N ARG A 27 35.24 -14.93 -5.34
CA ARG A 27 36.46 -15.42 -5.99
C ARG A 27 36.95 -16.75 -5.42
N THR A 28 36.98 -16.85 -4.10
CA THR A 28 37.56 -17.98 -3.37
C THR A 28 36.55 -19.07 -3.06
N LEU A 29 37.03 -20.25 -2.63
CA LEU A 29 36.16 -21.30 -2.10
C LEU A 29 35.43 -20.83 -0.83
N LEU A 30 36.08 -20.02 0.01
CA LEU A 30 35.47 -19.46 1.21
C LEU A 30 34.35 -18.48 0.85
N ASP A 31 34.49 -17.66 -0.20
CA ASP A 31 33.40 -16.78 -0.65
C ASP A 31 32.20 -17.59 -1.14
N ARG A 32 32.45 -18.63 -1.95
CA ARG A 32 31.40 -19.51 -2.47
C ARG A 32 30.68 -20.22 -1.32
N LEU A 33 31.43 -20.73 -0.35
CA LEU A 33 30.88 -21.35 0.85
C LEU A 33 30.05 -20.35 1.66
N SER A 34 30.55 -19.12 1.83
CA SER A 34 29.85 -18.05 2.55
C SER A 34 28.53 -17.68 1.89
N VAL A 35 28.52 -17.53 0.55
CA VAL A 35 27.29 -17.30 -0.23
C VAL A 35 26.34 -18.48 -0.11
N ALA A 36 26.84 -19.71 -0.20
CA ALA A 36 26.02 -20.91 -0.09
C ALA A 36 25.38 -21.04 1.31
N ILE A 37 26.15 -20.81 2.38
CA ILE A 37 25.65 -20.82 3.76
C ILE A 37 24.62 -19.71 3.94
N TYR A 38 24.93 -18.48 3.54
CA TYR A 38 24.00 -17.35 3.65
C TYR A 38 22.70 -17.63 2.87
N GLY A 39 22.81 -18.10 1.63
CA GLY A 39 21.67 -18.48 0.80
C GLY A 39 20.85 -19.61 1.43
N GLY A 40 21.51 -20.62 1.97
CA GLY A 40 20.90 -21.74 2.69
C GLY A 40 20.14 -21.27 3.93
N VAL A 41 20.77 -20.45 4.78
CA VAL A 41 20.15 -19.88 6.00
C VAL A 41 18.95 -19.01 5.65
N VAL A 42 19.07 -18.12 4.66
CA VAL A 42 17.96 -17.26 4.22
C VAL A 42 16.80 -18.09 3.64
N THR A 43 17.10 -19.13 2.86
CA THR A 43 16.08 -19.99 2.25
C THR A 43 15.39 -20.85 3.30
N ALA A 44 16.15 -21.48 4.19
CA ALA A 44 15.62 -22.26 5.31
C ALA A 44 14.77 -21.37 6.24
N GLY A 45 15.26 -20.18 6.61
CA GLY A 45 14.52 -19.24 7.44
C GLY A 45 13.19 -18.80 6.80
N ARG A 46 13.19 -18.50 5.49
CA ARG A 46 11.95 -18.23 4.75
C ARG A 46 11.01 -19.44 4.74
N GLY A 47 11.54 -20.64 4.53
CA GLY A 47 10.78 -21.88 4.56
C GLY A 47 10.11 -22.11 5.92
N VAL A 48 10.84 -21.91 7.01
CA VAL A 48 10.31 -22.02 8.39
C VAL A 48 9.18 -21.02 8.63
N ILE A 49 9.35 -19.75 8.24
CA ILE A 49 8.30 -18.73 8.41
C ILE A 49 7.04 -19.12 7.62
N VAL A 50 7.19 -19.59 6.37
CA VAL A 50 6.05 -20.01 5.55
C VAL A 50 5.35 -21.23 6.15
N LEU A 51 6.10 -22.24 6.57
CA LEU A 51 5.54 -23.44 7.22
C LEU A 51 4.83 -23.08 8.54
N LEU A 52 5.39 -22.17 9.33
CA LEU A 52 4.77 -21.68 10.56
C LEU A 52 3.45 -20.95 10.26
N ALA A 53 3.44 -20.07 9.24
CA ALA A 53 2.24 -19.37 8.81
C ALA A 53 1.13 -20.35 8.39
N LEU A 54 1.50 -21.34 7.57
CA LEU A 54 0.59 -22.39 7.11
C LEU A 54 0.08 -23.26 8.27
N GLY A 55 0.94 -23.59 9.24
CA GLY A 55 0.55 -24.35 10.42
C GLY A 55 -0.45 -23.60 11.30
N ILE A 56 -0.19 -22.32 11.59
CA ILE A 56 -1.10 -21.45 12.36
C ILE A 56 -2.45 -21.33 11.65
N VAL A 57 -2.44 -20.97 10.38
CA VAL A 57 -3.65 -20.77 9.59
C VAL A 57 -4.40 -22.09 9.40
N GLY A 58 -3.71 -23.19 9.18
CA GLY A 58 -4.30 -24.52 9.08
C GLY A 58 -5.01 -24.93 10.37
N ALA A 59 -4.41 -24.66 11.53
CA ALA A 59 -5.05 -24.89 12.83
C ALA A 59 -6.29 -24.00 13.02
N GLN A 60 -6.22 -22.74 12.61
CA GLN A 60 -7.36 -21.81 12.67
C GLN A 60 -8.51 -22.28 11.78
N VAL A 61 -8.23 -22.62 10.52
CA VAL A 61 -9.23 -23.13 9.56
C VAL A 61 -9.84 -24.45 10.05
N ALA A 62 -9.04 -25.34 10.64
CA ALA A 62 -9.56 -26.58 11.22
C ALA A 62 -10.52 -26.29 12.39
N LEU A 63 -10.18 -25.36 13.27
CA LEU A 63 -11.02 -24.96 14.40
C LEU A 63 -12.33 -24.31 13.95
N THR A 64 -12.26 -23.32 13.06
CA THR A 64 -13.45 -22.61 12.55
C THR A 64 -14.31 -23.51 11.67
N GLY A 65 -13.70 -24.40 10.88
CA GLY A 65 -14.38 -25.41 10.09
C GLY A 65 -15.13 -26.42 10.96
N ALA A 66 -14.49 -26.94 12.01
CA ALA A 66 -15.15 -27.84 12.96
C ALA A 66 -16.33 -27.17 13.68
N ALA A 67 -16.20 -25.89 14.07
CA ALA A 67 -17.31 -25.13 14.64
C ALA A 67 -18.47 -24.95 13.65
N SER A 68 -18.16 -24.66 12.38
CA SER A 68 -19.15 -24.49 11.31
C SER A 68 -19.89 -25.79 10.97
N LEU A 69 -19.21 -26.94 11.04
CA LEU A 69 -19.85 -28.25 10.84
C LEU A 69 -20.79 -28.61 12.00
N ARG A 70 -20.46 -28.20 13.22
CA ARG A 70 -21.32 -28.41 14.40
C ARG A 70 -22.53 -27.48 14.42
N ASN A 71 -22.36 -26.25 13.94
CA ASN A 71 -23.45 -25.29 13.78
C ASN A 71 -23.28 -24.51 12.47
N PRO A 72 -24.07 -24.82 11.42
CA PRO A 72 -23.97 -24.15 10.13
C PRO A 72 -24.15 -22.62 10.18
N LEU A 73 -24.81 -22.08 11.21
CA LEU A 73 -24.96 -20.63 11.37
C LEU A 73 -23.61 -19.93 11.55
N VAL A 74 -22.63 -20.57 12.21
CA VAL A 74 -21.27 -20.04 12.34
C VAL A 74 -20.66 -19.81 10.96
N GLY A 75 -20.75 -20.81 10.07
CA GLY A 75 -20.25 -20.68 8.70
C GLY A 75 -20.97 -19.60 7.90
N ILE A 76 -22.30 -19.49 8.05
CA ILE A 76 -23.10 -18.44 7.40
C ILE A 76 -22.65 -17.05 7.86
N TYR A 77 -22.46 -16.83 9.16
CA TYR A 77 -22.00 -15.54 9.67
C TYR A 77 -20.58 -15.20 9.20
N ILE A 78 -19.69 -16.18 9.12
CA ILE A 78 -18.34 -15.98 8.56
C ILE A 78 -18.44 -15.51 7.12
N LEU A 79 -19.25 -16.17 6.28
CA LEU A 79 -19.44 -15.78 4.90
C LEU A 79 -20.04 -14.38 4.76
N LEU A 80 -21.11 -14.09 5.52
CA LEU A 80 -21.77 -12.77 5.50
C LEU A 80 -20.83 -11.64 5.93
N SER A 81 -19.91 -11.91 6.86
CA SER A 81 -18.95 -10.90 7.32
C SER A 81 -17.99 -10.39 6.24
N VAL A 82 -17.67 -11.24 5.26
CA VAL A 82 -16.71 -10.94 4.20
C VAL A 82 -17.35 -10.11 3.09
N VAL A 83 -18.67 -10.25 2.88
CA VAL A 83 -19.41 -9.61 1.79
C VAL A 83 -19.19 -8.09 1.68
N PRO A 84 -19.36 -7.26 2.74
CA PRO A 84 -19.20 -5.82 2.60
C PRO A 84 -17.74 -5.41 2.36
N ALA A 85 -16.79 -6.08 2.98
CA ALA A 85 -15.36 -5.86 2.75
C ALA A 85 -14.99 -6.22 1.30
N PHE A 86 -15.49 -7.33 0.79
CA PHE A 86 -15.30 -7.76 -0.60
C PHE A 86 -15.90 -6.76 -1.59
N ALA A 87 -17.11 -6.26 -1.32
CA ALA A 87 -17.75 -5.23 -2.13
C ALA A 87 -16.89 -3.96 -2.21
N LEU A 88 -16.24 -3.53 -1.11
CA LEU A 88 -15.32 -2.40 -1.12
C LEU A 88 -14.05 -2.65 -1.94
N VAL A 89 -13.48 -3.86 -1.89
CA VAL A 89 -12.33 -4.21 -2.74
C VAL A 89 -12.73 -4.17 -4.22
N VAL A 90 -13.89 -4.74 -4.57
CA VAL A 90 -14.41 -4.70 -5.94
C VAL A 90 -14.68 -3.26 -6.39
N TYR A 91 -15.24 -2.42 -5.51
CA TYR A 91 -15.43 -1.00 -5.78
C TYR A 91 -14.10 -0.28 -6.01
N ALA A 92 -13.09 -0.50 -5.16
CA ALA A 92 -11.76 0.10 -5.31
C ALA A 92 -11.11 -0.32 -6.63
N TRP A 93 -11.14 -1.62 -6.96
CA TRP A 93 -10.58 -2.16 -8.20
C TRP A 93 -11.30 -1.63 -9.45
N ARG A 94 -12.63 -1.48 -9.42
CA ARG A 94 -13.39 -0.93 -10.55
C ARG A 94 -13.26 0.59 -10.69
N SER A 95 -12.95 1.29 -9.60
CA SER A 95 -12.81 2.75 -9.56
C SER A 95 -11.39 3.21 -9.86
N ASP A 96 -10.49 2.28 -10.17
CA ASP A 96 -9.15 2.61 -10.65
C ASP A 96 -9.22 3.21 -12.05
N VAL A 97 -8.45 4.28 -12.25
CA VAL A 97 -8.47 5.07 -13.49
C VAL A 97 -7.24 4.87 -14.35
N THR A 98 -6.21 4.21 -13.82
CA THR A 98 -4.96 3.94 -14.54
C THR A 98 -5.13 2.67 -15.35
N SER A 99 -5.00 1.51 -14.71
CA SER A 99 -5.17 0.21 -15.32
C SER A 99 -5.90 -0.72 -14.34
N ARG A 100 -6.62 -1.71 -14.86
CA ARG A 100 -7.25 -2.71 -13.98
C ARG A 100 -6.18 -3.69 -13.52
N GLU A 101 -5.98 -3.75 -12.20
CA GLU A 101 -4.98 -4.66 -11.63
C GLU A 101 -5.20 -6.11 -12.04
N PRO A 102 -4.14 -6.86 -12.36
CA PRO A 102 -4.24 -8.29 -12.65
C PRO A 102 -4.87 -9.03 -11.46
N VAL A 103 -5.96 -9.76 -11.70
CA VAL A 103 -6.68 -10.52 -10.66
C VAL A 103 -5.74 -11.45 -9.89
N ARG A 104 -4.75 -12.02 -10.58
CA ARG A 104 -3.72 -12.87 -9.95
C ARG A 104 -2.96 -12.13 -8.84
N MET A 105 -2.61 -10.86 -9.03
CA MET A 105 -1.91 -10.09 -7.99
C MET A 105 -2.82 -9.77 -6.81
N LEU A 106 -4.11 -9.51 -7.05
CA LEU A 106 -5.10 -9.34 -6.00
C LEU A 106 -5.27 -10.61 -5.16
N VAL A 107 -5.42 -11.76 -5.82
CA VAL A 107 -5.56 -13.07 -5.15
C VAL A 107 -4.32 -13.40 -4.32
N VAL A 108 -3.11 -13.24 -4.86
CA VAL A 108 -1.89 -13.51 -4.09
C VAL A 108 -1.76 -12.56 -2.90
N THR A 109 -2.09 -11.28 -3.08
CA THR A 109 -2.03 -10.28 -2.00
C THR A 109 -3.07 -10.56 -0.91
N PHE A 110 -4.30 -10.93 -1.29
CA PHE A 110 -5.33 -11.43 -0.38
C PHE A 110 -4.84 -12.65 0.40
N THR A 111 -4.29 -13.66 -0.29
CA THR A 111 -3.79 -14.88 0.35
C THR A 111 -2.66 -14.59 1.32
N LEU A 112 -1.76 -13.66 1.00
CA LEU A 112 -0.71 -13.24 1.93
C LEU A 112 -1.28 -12.51 3.15
N GLY A 113 -2.29 -11.64 2.98
CA GLY A 113 -2.99 -10.99 4.09
C GLY A 113 -3.69 -12.00 5.01
N PHE A 114 -4.37 -12.99 4.40
CA PHE A 114 -4.99 -14.12 5.09
C PHE A 114 -3.95 -14.94 5.87
N LEU A 115 -2.83 -15.28 5.23
CA LEU A 115 -1.78 -16.06 5.88
C LEU A 115 -1.12 -15.32 7.04
N PHE A 116 -0.89 -14.01 6.90
CA PHE A 116 -0.22 -13.24 7.94
C PHE A 116 -1.12 -12.81 9.10
N ALA A 117 -2.45 -12.91 8.97
CA ALA A 117 -3.37 -12.69 10.07
C ALA A 117 -3.09 -13.60 11.27
N GLY A 118 -2.67 -14.85 11.01
CA GLY A 118 -2.25 -15.79 12.05
C GLY A 118 -1.08 -15.27 12.90
N PHE A 119 -0.09 -14.61 12.29
CA PHE A 119 1.03 -14.02 13.05
C PHE A 119 0.57 -12.89 13.95
N ALA A 120 -0.30 -12.01 13.47
CA ALA A 120 -0.85 -10.95 14.28
C ALA A 120 -1.64 -11.52 15.48
N ALA A 121 -2.48 -12.53 15.25
CA ALA A 121 -3.23 -13.19 16.31
C ALA A 121 -2.33 -13.78 17.41
N VAL A 122 -1.22 -14.42 17.03
CA VAL A 122 -0.23 -14.95 17.99
C VAL A 122 0.43 -13.83 18.80
N LEU A 123 0.88 -12.77 18.13
CA LEU A 123 1.53 -11.65 18.81
C LEU A 123 0.58 -10.91 19.74
N ASN A 124 -0.64 -10.61 19.27
CA ASN A 124 -1.68 -9.95 20.08
C ASN A 124 -1.97 -10.79 21.34
N THR A 125 -2.25 -12.08 21.20
CA THR A 125 -2.49 -13.00 22.32
C THR A 125 -1.30 -13.04 23.30
N ARG A 126 -0.06 -13.03 22.79
CA ARG A 126 1.13 -13.11 23.62
C ARG A 126 1.34 -11.86 24.49
N PHE A 127 1.06 -10.68 23.94
CA PHE A 127 1.30 -9.39 24.58
C PHE A 127 0.10 -8.89 25.39
N GLU A 128 -1.12 -9.31 25.07
CA GLU A 128 -2.36 -8.89 25.75
C GLU A 128 -2.27 -8.91 27.29
N PRO A 129 -1.78 -9.98 27.96
CA PRO A 129 -1.74 -10.03 29.42
C PRO A 129 -0.87 -8.94 30.06
N VAL A 130 0.20 -8.52 29.36
CA VAL A 130 1.11 -7.47 29.84
C VAL A 130 0.37 -6.15 29.96
N PHE A 131 -0.43 -5.81 28.95
CA PHE A 131 -1.16 -4.56 28.92
C PHE A 131 -2.41 -4.60 29.80
N GLN A 132 -3.12 -5.73 29.87
CA GLN A 132 -4.28 -5.89 30.75
C GLN A 132 -3.93 -5.64 32.22
N SER A 133 -2.71 -5.97 32.65
CA SER A 133 -2.24 -5.72 34.03
C SER A 133 -2.20 -4.23 34.44
N ILE A 134 -2.21 -3.31 33.47
CA ILE A 134 -2.18 -1.85 33.66
C ILE A 134 -3.61 -1.26 33.73
N GLY A 135 -4.65 -2.09 33.58
CA GLY A 135 -6.04 -1.67 33.62
C GLY A 135 -6.49 -0.91 32.37
N PHE A 136 -7.39 0.07 32.52
CA PHE A 136 -8.02 0.80 31.41
C PHE A 136 -6.99 1.43 30.45
N VAL A 137 -5.99 2.13 30.98
CA VAL A 137 -4.95 2.78 30.18
C VAL A 137 -4.14 1.73 29.42
N GLY A 138 -3.84 0.61 30.06
CA GLY A 138 -3.19 -0.54 29.43
C GLY A 138 -3.95 -1.05 28.22
N PHE A 139 -5.27 -1.22 28.35
CA PHE A 139 -6.11 -1.71 27.26
C PHE A 139 -6.12 -0.77 26.05
N VAL A 140 -6.20 0.54 26.27
CA VAL A 140 -6.08 1.53 25.18
C VAL A 140 -4.68 1.47 24.55
N LEU A 141 -3.62 1.46 25.35
CA LEU A 141 -2.25 1.36 24.86
C LEU A 141 -2.01 0.08 24.05
N PHE A 142 -2.63 -1.04 24.43
CA PHE A 142 -2.55 -2.29 23.70
C PHE A 142 -3.02 -2.13 22.25
N PHE A 143 -4.12 -1.40 22.02
CA PHE A 143 -4.60 -1.12 20.66
C PHE A 143 -3.65 -0.25 19.86
N TYR A 144 -3.12 0.81 20.45
CA TYR A 144 -2.27 1.79 19.74
C TYR A 144 -0.82 1.34 19.55
N VAL A 145 -0.30 0.47 20.42
CA VAL A 145 1.12 0.08 20.43
C VAL A 145 1.33 -1.34 19.92
N VAL A 146 0.35 -2.23 20.10
CA VAL A 146 0.47 -3.64 19.69
C VAL A 146 -0.49 -3.96 18.56
N VAL A 147 -1.79 -4.00 18.83
CA VAL A 147 -2.79 -4.56 17.91
C VAL A 147 -2.74 -3.86 16.55
N ALA A 148 -3.03 -2.56 16.50
CA ALA A 148 -3.11 -1.87 15.21
C ALA A 148 -1.73 -1.78 14.51
N PRO A 149 -0.61 -1.45 15.17
CA PRO A 149 0.70 -1.44 14.50
C PRO A 149 1.11 -2.81 13.95
N VAL A 150 0.93 -3.89 14.70
CA VAL A 150 1.27 -5.25 14.26
C VAL A 150 0.40 -5.65 13.07
N GLU A 151 -0.91 -5.45 13.18
CA GLU A 151 -1.86 -5.83 12.14
C GLU A 151 -1.68 -5.06 10.85
N GLU A 152 -1.52 -3.74 10.91
CA GLU A 152 -1.28 -2.93 9.71
C GLU A 152 0.08 -3.24 9.10
N THR A 153 1.09 -3.58 9.91
CA THR A 153 2.41 -3.99 9.40
C THR A 153 2.33 -5.30 8.63
N VAL A 154 1.61 -6.31 9.13
CA VAL A 154 1.50 -7.59 8.40
C VAL A 154 0.68 -7.47 7.12
N LYS A 155 -0.40 -6.67 7.12
CA LYS A 155 -1.18 -6.36 5.90
C LYS A 155 -0.33 -5.61 4.88
N TRP A 156 0.44 -4.63 5.34
CA TRP A 156 1.40 -3.91 4.49
C TRP A 156 2.49 -4.83 3.92
N LEU A 157 3.00 -5.78 4.71
CA LEU A 157 3.96 -6.78 4.26
C LEU A 157 3.39 -7.68 3.16
N ALA A 158 2.11 -8.05 3.23
CA ALA A 158 1.44 -8.83 2.19
C ALA A 158 1.54 -8.14 0.82
N VAL A 159 1.33 -6.82 0.76
CA VAL A 159 1.52 -6.03 -0.46
C VAL A 159 3.00 -5.91 -0.82
N ARG A 160 3.86 -5.60 0.16
CA ARG A 160 5.28 -5.28 -0.04
C ARG A 160 6.10 -6.45 -0.56
N LEU A 161 5.77 -7.68 -0.15
CA LEU A 161 6.51 -8.88 -0.50
C LEU A 161 6.22 -9.39 -1.91
N TYR A 162 5.03 -9.10 -2.44
CA TYR A 162 4.62 -9.55 -3.77
C TYR A 162 4.31 -8.39 -4.72
N ALA A 163 3.14 -7.77 -4.58
CA ALA A 163 2.63 -6.81 -5.55
C ALA A 163 3.59 -5.63 -5.78
N TYR A 164 4.13 -5.07 -4.70
CA TYR A 164 5.07 -3.94 -4.78
C TYR A 164 6.31 -4.21 -5.63
N ARG A 165 6.73 -5.48 -5.74
CA ARG A 165 7.94 -5.88 -6.47
C ARG A 165 7.69 -6.19 -7.94
N ARG A 166 6.42 -6.21 -8.38
CA ARG A 166 6.06 -6.49 -9.77
C ARG A 166 6.15 -5.23 -10.64
N PRO A 167 6.43 -5.42 -11.94
CA PRO A 167 6.36 -4.33 -12.92
C PRO A 167 4.94 -3.75 -12.98
N ASP A 168 3.92 -4.62 -13.01
CA ASP A 168 2.48 -4.29 -13.09
C ASP A 168 1.94 -3.36 -11.98
N PHE A 169 2.73 -3.03 -10.95
CA PHE A 169 2.37 -1.97 -9.99
C PHE A 169 3.00 -0.67 -10.50
N GLU A 170 2.22 0.10 -11.22
CA GLU A 170 2.59 1.20 -12.11
C GLU A 170 2.06 2.56 -11.63
N ALA A 171 1.08 2.60 -10.72
CA ALA A 171 0.56 3.84 -10.15
C ALA A 171 0.40 3.82 -8.62
N VAL A 172 0.17 5.02 -8.06
CA VAL A 172 -0.05 5.19 -6.61
C VAL A 172 -1.38 4.57 -6.17
N THR A 173 -2.37 4.58 -7.07
CA THR A 173 -3.72 4.05 -6.86
C THR A 173 -3.74 2.54 -6.73
N ASP A 174 -2.87 1.82 -7.43
CA ASP A 174 -2.66 0.37 -7.34
C ASP A 174 -2.39 -0.05 -5.89
N GLY A 175 -1.58 0.75 -5.19
CA GLY A 175 -1.28 0.54 -3.77
C GLY A 175 -2.54 0.51 -2.90
N VAL A 176 -3.56 1.31 -3.22
CA VAL A 176 -4.86 1.33 -2.53
C VAL A 176 -5.61 0.03 -2.79
N VAL A 177 -5.65 -0.43 -4.04
CA VAL A 177 -6.34 -1.68 -4.43
C VAL A 177 -5.66 -2.90 -3.80
N TYR A 178 -4.33 -2.97 -3.83
CA TYR A 178 -3.58 -4.04 -3.18
C TYR A 178 -3.67 -4.00 -1.65
N GLY A 179 -3.63 -2.80 -1.06
CA GLY A 179 -3.88 -2.61 0.37
C GLY A 179 -5.26 -3.11 0.77
N ALA A 180 -6.29 -2.72 0.01
CA ALA A 180 -7.66 -3.19 0.20
C ALA A 180 -7.77 -4.73 0.13
N ALA A 181 -7.11 -5.37 -0.86
CA ALA A 181 -7.07 -6.82 -0.98
C ALA A 181 -6.38 -7.51 0.20
N ALA A 182 -5.26 -6.96 0.69
CA ALA A 182 -4.58 -7.47 1.88
C ALA A 182 -5.46 -7.35 3.14
N GLY A 183 -6.14 -6.22 3.30
CA GLY A 183 -7.08 -5.98 4.40
C GLY A 183 -8.26 -6.95 4.39
N LEU A 184 -8.82 -7.25 3.22
CA LEU A 184 -9.87 -8.26 3.06
C LEU A 184 -9.41 -9.67 3.47
N GLY A 185 -8.22 -10.07 3.04
CA GLY A 185 -7.63 -11.36 3.42
C GLY A 185 -7.46 -11.49 4.93
N PHE A 186 -6.94 -10.44 5.54
CA PHE A 186 -6.80 -10.36 7.00
C PHE A 186 -8.14 -10.45 7.72
N ALA A 187 -9.11 -9.62 7.33
CA ALA A 187 -10.44 -9.57 7.94
C ALA A 187 -11.17 -10.92 7.85
N THR A 188 -10.92 -11.70 6.80
CA THR A 188 -11.51 -13.04 6.64
C THR A 188 -11.10 -13.98 7.77
N ILE A 189 -9.80 -14.06 8.10
CA ILE A 189 -9.34 -14.90 9.22
C ILE A 189 -9.80 -14.31 10.55
N GLU A 190 -9.61 -13.03 10.76
CA GLU A 190 -9.93 -12.40 12.04
C GLU A 190 -11.43 -12.51 12.38
N ASN A 191 -12.32 -12.19 11.44
CA ASN A 191 -13.76 -12.35 11.63
C ASN A 191 -14.11 -13.81 11.94
N SER A 192 -13.48 -14.78 11.26
CA SER A 192 -13.72 -16.19 11.51
C SER A 192 -13.34 -16.61 12.94
N LEU A 193 -12.25 -16.06 13.47
CA LEU A 193 -11.81 -16.31 14.84
C LEU A 193 -12.73 -15.65 15.86
N TYR A 194 -13.15 -14.40 15.64
CA TYR A 194 -14.09 -13.73 16.55
C TYR A 194 -15.45 -14.42 16.60
N ILE A 195 -16.01 -14.83 15.46
CA ILE A 195 -17.28 -15.55 15.42
C ILE A 195 -17.14 -16.90 16.12
N THR A 196 -16.08 -17.65 15.81
CA THR A 196 -15.86 -18.99 16.36
C THR A 196 -15.60 -18.93 17.86
N SER A 197 -14.76 -18.02 18.33
CA SER A 197 -14.47 -17.85 19.77
C SER A 197 -15.70 -17.40 20.55
N GLY A 198 -16.52 -16.50 19.99
CA GLY A 198 -17.81 -16.11 20.58
C GLY A 198 -18.77 -17.30 20.72
N TYR A 199 -18.87 -18.12 19.67
CA TYR A 199 -19.66 -19.36 19.68
C TYR A 199 -19.17 -20.36 20.74
N LEU A 200 -17.86 -20.63 20.79
CA LEU A 200 -17.28 -21.56 21.77
C LEU A 200 -17.44 -21.07 23.21
N SER A 201 -17.32 -19.77 23.44
CA SER A 201 -17.54 -19.17 24.76
C SER A 201 -18.99 -19.30 25.22
N ALA A 202 -19.96 -19.12 24.31
CA ALA A 202 -21.38 -19.30 24.60
C ALA A 202 -21.73 -20.75 24.99
N LEU A 203 -21.11 -21.73 24.32
CA LEU A 203 -21.25 -23.14 24.69
C LEU A 203 -20.75 -23.42 26.10
N GLN A 204 -19.59 -22.85 26.47
CA GLN A 204 -18.97 -23.06 27.78
C GLN A 204 -19.78 -22.44 28.92
N SER A 205 -20.44 -21.30 28.68
CA SER A 205 -21.26 -20.62 29.69
C SER A 205 -22.64 -21.28 29.91
N GLY A 206 -22.95 -22.39 29.25
CA GLY A 206 -24.26 -23.05 29.33
C GLY A 206 -25.41 -22.22 28.78
N ALA A 207 -25.10 -21.14 28.05
CA ALA A 207 -26.12 -20.38 27.34
C ALA A 207 -26.66 -21.25 26.20
N THR A 208 -27.98 -21.35 26.08
CA THR A 208 -28.57 -21.96 24.89
C THR A 208 -28.08 -21.19 23.67
N LEU A 209 -27.58 -21.91 22.65
CA LEU A 209 -27.09 -21.38 21.37
C LEU A 209 -28.11 -20.48 20.63
N ALA A 210 -29.36 -20.44 21.12
CA ALA A 210 -30.46 -19.61 20.68
C ALA A 210 -30.54 -18.24 21.37
N ASN A 211 -29.61 -17.88 22.26
CA ASN A 211 -29.48 -16.49 22.73
C ASN A 211 -28.86 -15.66 21.60
N VAL A 212 -29.77 -15.27 20.69
CA VAL A 212 -29.63 -14.40 19.52
C VAL A 212 -28.61 -13.26 19.73
N GLU A 213 -28.46 -12.77 20.95
CA GLU A 213 -27.54 -11.70 21.35
C GLU A 213 -26.05 -12.00 21.12
N THR A 214 -25.53 -13.19 21.44
CA THR A 214 -24.08 -13.48 21.29
C THR A 214 -23.69 -13.67 19.82
N LEU A 215 -24.54 -14.33 19.03
CA LEU A 215 -24.35 -14.47 17.58
C LEU A 215 -24.60 -13.15 16.85
N GLN A 216 -25.55 -12.33 17.31
CA GLN A 216 -25.75 -10.98 16.78
C GLN A 216 -24.57 -10.07 17.11
N ILE A 217 -24.01 -10.07 18.33
CA ILE A 217 -22.85 -9.25 18.67
C ILE A 217 -21.62 -9.69 17.85
N ALA A 218 -21.42 -11.01 17.67
CA ALA A 218 -20.36 -11.52 16.82
C ALA A 218 -20.58 -11.11 15.35
N ALA A 219 -21.77 -11.36 14.78
CA ALA A 219 -22.11 -11.01 13.40
C ALA A 219 -22.06 -9.51 13.13
N VAL A 220 -22.55 -8.69 14.06
CA VAL A 220 -22.51 -7.23 13.99
C VAL A 220 -21.07 -6.75 14.08
N ARG A 221 -20.24 -7.28 14.99
CA ARG A 221 -18.81 -6.97 15.06
C ARG A 221 -18.04 -7.33 13.79
N THR A 222 -18.48 -8.35 13.06
CA THR A 222 -17.79 -8.75 11.84
C THR A 222 -18.05 -7.83 10.64
N LEU A 223 -18.99 -6.89 10.76
CA LEU A 223 -19.07 -5.72 9.88
C LEU A 223 -17.96 -4.70 10.14
N ALA A 224 -16.99 -4.98 11.03
CA ALA A 224 -15.71 -4.29 11.08
C ALA A 224 -14.81 -4.58 9.86
N GLY A 225 -15.08 -5.66 9.09
CA GLY A 225 -14.28 -6.05 7.92
C GLY A 225 -14.01 -4.92 6.91
N PRO A 226 -15.01 -4.11 6.53
CA PRO A 226 -14.85 -2.87 5.78
C PRO A 226 -13.76 -1.92 6.31
N GLY A 227 -13.65 -1.75 7.63
CA GLY A 227 -12.59 -0.96 8.27
C GLY A 227 -11.20 -1.46 7.90
N HIS A 228 -10.94 -2.77 8.00
CA HIS A 228 -9.64 -3.37 7.63
C HIS A 228 -9.26 -3.08 6.17
N VAL A 229 -10.24 -3.09 5.27
CA VAL A 229 -10.06 -2.73 3.86
C VAL A 229 -9.64 -1.25 3.74
N ILE A 230 -10.33 -0.35 4.43
CA ILE A 230 -10.06 1.09 4.39
C ILE A 230 -8.69 1.43 5.01
N TYR A 231 -8.36 0.90 6.19
CA TYR A 231 -7.09 1.18 6.89
C TYR A 231 -5.91 0.68 6.07
N SER A 232 -6.01 -0.55 5.54
CA SER A 232 -4.98 -1.13 4.69
C SER A 232 -4.84 -0.38 3.37
N ALA A 233 -5.94 0.15 2.81
CA ALA A 233 -5.91 0.98 1.62
C ALA A 233 -5.22 2.34 1.86
N PHE A 234 -5.31 2.92 3.07
CA PHE A 234 -4.48 4.07 3.46
C PHE A 234 -2.98 3.70 3.48
N ALA A 235 -2.60 2.62 4.17
CA ALA A 235 -1.22 2.15 4.19
C ALA A 235 -0.71 1.86 2.75
N GLY A 236 -1.57 1.26 1.93
CA GLY A 236 -1.36 0.96 0.53
C GLY A 236 -1.13 2.19 -0.34
N TYR A 237 -1.92 3.26 -0.18
CA TYR A 237 -1.71 4.54 -0.87
C TYR A 237 -0.30 5.08 -0.64
N TYR A 238 0.14 5.10 0.61
CA TYR A 238 1.48 5.58 0.97
C TYR A 238 2.58 4.62 0.52
N LEU A 239 2.31 3.31 0.47
CA LEU A 239 3.23 2.34 -0.11
C LEU A 239 3.41 2.60 -1.63
N GLY A 240 2.33 2.84 -2.36
CA GLY A 240 2.39 3.25 -3.77
C GLY A 240 3.16 4.54 -3.95
N LEU A 241 2.89 5.56 -3.14
CA LEU A 241 3.64 6.81 -3.17
C LEU A 241 5.14 6.59 -2.91
N ALA A 242 5.49 5.72 -1.96
CA ALA A 242 6.88 5.38 -1.67
C ALA A 242 7.59 4.65 -2.82
N LYS A 243 6.86 3.89 -3.64
CA LYS A 243 7.41 3.21 -4.83
C LYS A 243 8.03 4.19 -5.80
N PHE A 244 7.32 5.28 -6.07
CA PHE A 244 7.72 6.32 -7.02
C PHE A 244 8.58 7.44 -6.37
N ASN A 245 8.78 7.41 -5.05
CA ASN A 245 9.56 8.41 -4.31
C ASN A 245 10.77 7.79 -3.60
N ARG A 246 11.69 7.19 -4.36
CA ARG A 246 12.82 6.40 -3.83
C ARG A 246 13.68 7.12 -2.78
N GLY A 247 13.90 8.42 -2.92
CA GLY A 247 14.67 9.23 -1.97
C GLY A 247 14.01 9.37 -0.59
N ASN A 248 12.68 9.32 -0.53
CA ASN A 248 11.88 9.50 0.69
C ASN A 248 11.06 8.24 1.04
N ARG A 249 11.40 7.09 0.46
CA ARG A 249 10.61 5.84 0.58
C ARG A 249 10.32 5.45 2.03
N GLY A 250 11.33 5.50 2.91
CA GLY A 250 11.22 5.11 4.32
C GLY A 250 10.22 5.98 5.08
N PRO A 251 10.43 7.31 5.15
CA PRO A 251 9.50 8.22 5.83
C PRO A 251 8.05 8.15 5.30
N ILE A 252 7.87 7.95 3.99
CA ILE A 252 6.53 7.81 3.39
C ILE A 252 5.86 6.52 3.85
N MET A 253 6.58 5.38 3.86
CA MET A 253 6.06 4.09 4.34
C MET A 253 5.67 4.18 5.82
N VAL A 254 6.54 4.76 6.67
CA VAL A 254 6.27 4.96 8.10
C VAL A 254 5.03 5.82 8.30
N LYS A 255 4.91 6.93 7.55
CA LYS A 255 3.71 7.78 7.60
C LYS A 255 2.43 7.01 7.26
N GLY A 256 2.47 6.15 6.24
CA GLY A 256 1.34 5.31 5.86
C GLY A 256 0.90 4.36 6.98
N LEU A 257 1.86 3.63 7.54
CA LEU A 257 1.62 2.70 8.66
C LEU A 257 1.11 3.42 9.91
N LEU A 258 1.69 4.56 10.27
CA LEU A 258 1.23 5.35 11.42
C LEU A 258 -0.20 5.85 11.24
N ILE A 259 -0.56 6.34 10.04
CA ILE A 259 -1.93 6.79 9.76
C ILE A 259 -2.90 5.60 9.85
N ALA A 260 -2.59 4.49 9.19
CA ALA A 260 -3.45 3.30 9.21
C ALA A 260 -3.61 2.76 10.64
N ALA A 261 -2.51 2.61 11.39
CA ALA A 261 -2.54 2.11 12.76
C ALA A 261 -3.27 3.06 13.71
N LEU A 262 -3.15 4.38 13.52
CA LEU A 262 -3.89 5.36 14.33
C LEU A 262 -5.40 5.25 14.09
N ILE A 263 -5.83 5.18 12.82
CA ILE A 263 -7.24 5.04 12.47
C ILE A 263 -7.77 3.70 13.02
N HIS A 264 -7.03 2.62 12.84
CA HIS A 264 -7.44 1.31 13.31
C HIS A 264 -7.49 1.23 14.86
N ALA A 265 -6.46 1.69 15.57
CA ALA A 265 -6.47 1.69 17.04
C ALA A 265 -7.58 2.56 17.63
N THR A 266 -7.88 3.68 16.97
CA THR A 266 -9.01 4.56 17.35
C THR A 266 -10.34 3.84 17.18
N TYR A 267 -10.51 3.08 16.10
CA TYR A 267 -11.69 2.24 15.90
C TYR A 267 -11.82 1.19 17.02
N ASN A 268 -10.76 0.42 17.30
CA ASN A 268 -10.79 -0.62 18.32
C ASN A 268 -11.11 -0.05 19.71
N THR A 269 -10.51 1.08 20.04
CA THR A 269 -10.78 1.82 21.28
C THR A 269 -12.23 2.27 21.33
N ALA A 270 -12.70 2.98 20.31
CA ALA A 270 -14.05 3.51 20.27
C ALA A 270 -15.11 2.41 20.38
N VAL A 271 -14.99 1.33 19.58
CA VAL A 271 -15.90 0.17 19.62
C VAL A 271 -15.92 -0.50 20.99
N THR A 272 -14.76 -0.67 21.62
CA THR A 272 -14.66 -1.30 22.94
C THR A 272 -15.46 -0.52 23.97
N PHE A 273 -15.32 0.81 23.99
CA PHE A 273 -15.92 1.66 25.01
C PHE A 273 -17.31 2.19 24.61
N LEU A 274 -17.74 1.97 23.37
CA LEU A 274 -19.03 2.40 22.84
C LEU A 274 -20.19 1.98 23.77
N PRO A 275 -20.34 0.71 24.21
CA PRO A 275 -21.45 0.34 25.09
C PRO A 275 -21.49 1.11 26.41
N SER A 276 -20.33 1.44 26.98
CA SER A 276 -20.23 2.20 28.22
C SER A 276 -20.58 3.67 28.00
N ALA A 277 -20.13 4.26 26.89
CA ALA A 277 -20.45 5.63 26.51
C ALA A 277 -21.96 5.83 26.23
N LEU A 278 -22.61 4.83 25.63
CA LEU A 278 -24.05 4.90 25.32
C LEU A 278 -24.93 4.96 26.56
N ARG A 279 -24.58 4.20 27.61
CA ARG A 279 -25.31 4.24 28.88
C ARG A 279 -25.25 5.61 29.56
N ALA A 280 -24.27 6.45 29.21
CA ALA A 280 -24.14 7.80 29.73
C ALA A 280 -24.97 8.85 28.96
N ILE A 281 -25.58 8.50 27.82
CA ILE A 281 -26.34 9.42 26.96
C ILE A 281 -27.80 8.93 26.89
N PRO A 282 -28.74 9.50 27.69
CA PRO A 282 -30.09 8.97 27.84
C PRO A 282 -30.90 8.75 26.55
N PRO A 283 -30.84 9.62 25.51
CA PRO A 283 -31.53 9.36 24.24
C PRO A 283 -31.01 8.14 23.49
N LEU A 284 -29.78 7.70 23.79
CA LEU A 284 -29.12 6.58 23.11
C LEU A 284 -29.09 5.31 23.97
N SER A 285 -29.38 5.40 25.28
CA SER A 285 -29.35 4.25 26.19
C SER A 285 -30.44 3.22 25.88
N ASP A 286 -31.54 3.64 25.24
CA ASP A 286 -32.69 2.79 24.93
C ASP A 286 -32.55 2.10 23.55
N LEU A 287 -31.53 2.45 22.77
CA LEU A 287 -31.28 1.84 21.46
C LEU A 287 -30.64 0.46 21.62
N ALA A 288 -31.04 -0.48 20.77
CA ALA A 288 -30.41 -1.80 20.72
C ALA A 288 -28.89 -1.66 20.45
N PRO A 289 -28.01 -2.28 21.27
CA PRO A 289 -26.56 -2.12 21.14
C PRO A 289 -26.02 -2.41 19.74
N GLY A 290 -26.62 -3.38 19.03
CA GLY A 290 -26.28 -3.69 17.66
C GLY A 290 -26.56 -2.55 16.68
N VAL A 291 -27.68 -1.84 16.82
CA VAL A 291 -28.04 -0.69 15.96
C VAL A 291 -27.04 0.44 16.14
N VAL A 292 -26.64 0.72 17.37
CA VAL A 292 -25.69 1.80 17.63
C VAL A 292 -24.29 1.43 17.15
N PHE A 293 -23.87 0.19 17.34
CA PHE A 293 -22.64 -0.30 16.75
C PHE A 293 -22.64 -0.16 15.22
N LEU A 294 -23.72 -0.59 14.54
CA LEU A 294 -23.85 -0.46 13.09
C LEU A 294 -23.76 1.00 12.63
N GLY A 295 -24.48 1.89 13.32
CA GLY A 295 -24.41 3.33 13.06
C GLY A 295 -23.00 3.88 13.25
N PHE A 296 -22.32 3.48 14.32
CA PHE A 296 -20.92 3.86 14.57
C PHE A 296 -20.01 3.39 13.43
N VAL A 297 -20.05 2.11 13.05
CA VAL A 297 -19.22 1.55 11.97
C VAL A 297 -19.47 2.28 10.66
N LEU A 298 -20.75 2.45 10.29
CA LEU A 298 -21.12 3.16 9.07
C LEU A 298 -20.56 4.57 9.05
N VAL A 299 -20.70 5.32 10.14
CA VAL A 299 -20.17 6.69 10.25
C VAL A 299 -18.65 6.69 10.20
N TYR A 300 -17.99 5.83 10.98
CA TYR A 300 -16.54 5.77 11.06
C TYR A 300 -15.90 5.43 9.72
N ASP A 301 -16.36 4.35 9.08
CA ASP A 301 -15.87 3.91 7.78
C ASP A 301 -16.23 4.89 6.67
N THR A 302 -17.39 5.56 6.74
CA THR A 302 -17.74 6.62 5.79
C THR A 302 -16.81 7.82 5.94
N VAL A 303 -16.47 8.25 7.16
CA VAL A 303 -15.56 9.37 7.39
C VAL A 303 -14.18 9.08 6.83
N PHE A 304 -13.58 7.94 7.19
CA PHE A 304 -12.22 7.62 6.73
C PHE A 304 -12.20 7.19 5.26
N GLY A 305 -13.24 6.49 4.80
CA GLY A 305 -13.47 6.20 3.38
C GLY A 305 -13.59 7.48 2.55
N PHE A 306 -14.28 8.51 3.05
CA PHE A 306 -14.38 9.82 2.38
C PHE A 306 -13.03 10.55 2.35
N VAL A 307 -12.25 10.50 3.44
CA VAL A 307 -10.89 11.07 3.47
C VAL A 307 -9.99 10.38 2.43
N LEU A 308 -10.05 9.05 2.32
CA LEU A 308 -9.33 8.29 1.31
C LEU A 308 -9.83 8.62 -0.10
N TYR A 309 -11.14 8.67 -0.30
CA TYR A 309 -11.77 9.05 -1.56
C TYR A 309 -11.31 10.44 -2.02
N ARG A 310 -11.22 11.43 -1.12
CA ARG A 310 -10.71 12.77 -1.47
C ARG A 310 -9.26 12.74 -1.96
N LYS A 311 -8.41 11.88 -1.38
CA LYS A 311 -7.03 11.68 -1.87
C LYS A 311 -7.03 11.09 -3.28
N LEU A 312 -7.85 10.07 -3.51
CA LEU A 312 -8.00 9.44 -4.82
C LEU A 312 -8.60 10.41 -5.85
N ALA A 313 -9.62 11.19 -5.48
CA ALA A 313 -10.21 12.20 -6.35
C ALA A 313 -9.21 13.28 -6.74
N ARG A 314 -8.35 13.73 -5.80
CA ARG A 314 -7.24 14.66 -6.12
C ARG A 314 -6.23 14.04 -7.08
N TYR A 315 -5.92 12.75 -6.91
CA TYR A 315 -5.05 12.03 -7.84
C TYR A 315 -5.69 11.96 -9.23
N ARG A 316 -6.93 11.48 -9.34
CA ARG A 316 -7.70 11.39 -10.60
C ARG A 316 -7.80 12.72 -11.33
N ALA A 317 -8.16 13.80 -10.61
CA ALA A 317 -8.26 15.13 -11.20
C ALA A 317 -6.89 15.64 -11.72
N THR A 318 -5.80 15.25 -11.07
CA THR A 318 -4.45 15.60 -11.52
C THR A 318 -4.03 14.75 -12.72
N TYR A 319 -4.33 13.44 -12.70
CA TYR A 319 -4.08 12.52 -13.80
C TYR A 319 -4.79 12.99 -15.09
N ALA A 320 -6.09 13.29 -15.01
CA ALA A 320 -6.88 13.79 -16.12
C ALA A 320 -6.40 15.17 -16.63
N ARG A 321 -6.10 16.12 -15.71
CA ARG A 321 -5.61 17.46 -16.10
C ARG A 321 -4.29 17.40 -16.86
N LEU A 322 -3.45 16.41 -16.58
CA LEU A 322 -2.14 16.26 -17.20
C LEU A 322 -2.17 15.41 -18.48
N GLY A 323 -3.33 14.87 -18.88
CA GLY A 323 -3.42 13.99 -20.07
C GLY A 323 -2.65 12.69 -19.92
N ALA A 324 -2.37 12.25 -18.69
CA ALA A 324 -1.45 11.13 -18.44
C ALA A 324 -1.96 9.76 -18.91
N GLY A 325 -3.21 9.66 -19.35
CA GLY A 325 -3.77 8.46 -20.00
C GLY A 325 -3.76 8.51 -21.52
N ASP A 326 -3.54 9.69 -22.12
CA ASP A 326 -3.56 9.86 -23.58
C ASP A 326 -2.28 9.27 -24.20
N ASP A 327 -1.15 9.35 -23.48
CA ASP A 327 0.13 8.77 -23.88
C ASP A 327 0.08 7.21 -23.96
N GLU A 328 -0.66 6.54 -23.07
CA GLU A 328 -0.83 5.07 -23.12
C GLU A 328 -1.68 4.63 -24.32
N THR A 329 -2.72 5.39 -24.68
CA THR A 329 -3.53 5.10 -25.88
C THR A 329 -2.76 5.31 -27.17
N ALA A 330 -1.84 6.28 -27.22
CA ALA A 330 -0.98 6.52 -28.38
C ALA A 330 0.07 5.41 -28.55
N ASP A 331 0.70 4.95 -27.46
CA ASP A 331 1.65 3.82 -27.49
C ASP A 331 0.96 2.51 -27.90
N GLN A 332 -0.28 2.27 -27.47
CA GLN A 332 -1.04 1.08 -27.88
C GLN A 332 -1.49 1.13 -29.35
N ALA A 333 -1.85 2.32 -29.87
CA ALA A 333 -2.20 2.50 -31.28
C ALA A 333 -0.98 2.36 -32.22
N GLY A 334 0.19 2.88 -31.81
CA GLY A 334 1.43 2.70 -32.56
C GLY A 334 1.91 1.25 -32.57
N ALA A 335 1.74 0.52 -31.46
CA ALA A 335 2.07 -0.90 -31.39
C ALA A 335 1.14 -1.79 -32.23
N SER A 336 -0.12 -1.40 -32.47
CA SER A 336 -1.01 -2.13 -33.38
C SER A 336 -0.70 -1.89 -34.86
N ASP A 337 -0.21 -0.69 -35.23
CA ASP A 337 0.16 -0.36 -36.60
C ASP A 337 1.44 -1.10 -37.05
N ASP A 338 2.41 -1.31 -36.14
CA ASP A 338 3.62 -2.09 -36.41
C ASP A 338 3.35 -3.62 -36.60
N VAL A 339 2.24 -4.11 -36.03
CA VAL A 339 1.82 -5.52 -36.20
C VAL A 339 1.12 -5.72 -37.56
N ASP A 340 0.44 -4.71 -38.09
CA ASP A 340 -0.19 -4.80 -39.42
C ASP A 340 0.86 -4.70 -40.55
N GLU A 341 1.93 -3.91 -40.36
CA GLU A 341 3.00 -3.81 -41.36
C GLU A 341 3.85 -5.10 -41.46
N THR A 342 3.96 -5.87 -40.37
CA THR A 342 4.63 -7.19 -40.36
C THR A 342 3.74 -8.32 -40.86
N ALA A 343 2.41 -8.17 -40.83
CA ALA A 343 1.47 -9.15 -41.38
C ALA A 343 1.34 -9.08 -42.91
N VAL A 344 1.67 -7.95 -43.54
CA VAL A 344 1.61 -7.78 -45.00
C VAL A 344 2.82 -8.43 -45.73
N GLN A 345 3.87 -8.84 -45.02
CA GLN A 345 5.09 -9.41 -45.63
C GLN A 345 5.17 -10.95 -45.70
N VAL A 346 4.14 -11.68 -45.24
CA VAL A 346 4.07 -13.15 -45.34
C VAL A 346 3.01 -13.55 -46.36
N GLY A 347 3.21 -13.17 -47.62
CA GLY A 347 2.20 -13.42 -48.66
C GLY A 347 2.66 -13.16 -50.09
N ALA A 348 3.90 -13.45 -50.46
CA ALA A 348 4.31 -13.48 -51.87
C ALA A 348 5.57 -14.32 -52.06
N GLY A 349 5.39 -15.62 -52.27
CA GLY A 349 6.44 -16.51 -52.75
C GLY A 349 6.09 -17.03 -54.14
N ALA A 350 6.53 -16.32 -55.19
CA ALA A 350 6.91 -16.89 -56.49
C ALA A 350 7.39 -15.77 -57.43
N GLY A 351 8.61 -15.91 -57.95
CA GLY A 351 9.01 -15.28 -59.20
C GLY A 351 9.94 -14.07 -59.09
N GLU A 352 11.17 -14.32 -59.53
CA GLU A 352 12.02 -13.37 -60.25
C GLU A 352 13.08 -12.58 -59.48
N ARG A 353 14.31 -12.78 -59.96
CA ARG A 353 15.58 -12.32 -59.41
C ARG A 353 15.82 -10.90 -59.92
N VAL A 354 15.68 -9.89 -59.07
CA VAL A 354 16.13 -8.51 -59.35
C VAL A 354 17.01 -8.01 -58.21
N THR A 355 18.24 -7.62 -58.57
CA THR A 355 19.25 -7.04 -57.69
C THR A 355 18.78 -5.69 -57.12
N ARG A 356 18.78 -5.53 -55.80
CA ARG A 356 18.54 -4.23 -55.13
C ARG A 356 19.85 -3.58 -54.65
N PRO A 357 20.01 -2.25 -54.79
CA PRO A 357 21.18 -1.53 -54.28
C PRO A 357 21.06 -1.20 -52.78
N LYS A 358 22.22 -1.04 -52.12
CA LYS A 358 22.38 -0.67 -50.69
C LYS A 358 21.59 0.59 -50.30
N PRO A 359 20.97 0.64 -49.10
CA PRO A 359 20.40 1.87 -48.58
C PRO A 359 21.49 2.84 -48.09
N ARG A 360 21.39 4.10 -48.53
CA ARG A 360 22.20 5.23 -48.03
C ARG A 360 21.65 5.71 -46.68
N ARG A 361 22.57 6.04 -45.76
CA ARG A 361 22.28 6.69 -44.47
C ARG A 361 21.49 8.00 -44.66
N PRO A 362 20.56 8.36 -43.76
CA PRO A 362 19.98 9.71 -43.74
C PRO A 362 20.99 10.71 -43.18
N THR A 363 21.26 11.75 -43.96
CA THR A 363 22.05 12.92 -43.56
C THR A 363 21.16 13.84 -42.73
N VAL A 364 21.64 14.23 -41.55
CA VAL A 364 21.06 15.27 -40.70
C VAL A 364 21.10 16.61 -41.44
N THR A 365 19.94 17.24 -41.67
CA THR A 365 19.86 18.65 -42.07
C THR A 365 19.19 19.48 -40.98
N LYS A 366 20.02 20.24 -40.26
CA LYS A 366 19.59 21.42 -39.48
C LYS A 366 18.90 22.39 -40.43
N ARG A 367 17.68 22.82 -40.12
CA ARG A 367 17.07 23.98 -40.78
C ARG A 367 16.78 25.08 -39.76
N THR A 368 17.62 26.11 -39.87
CA THR A 368 17.53 27.43 -39.24
C THR A 368 16.27 28.17 -39.69
N GLY A 369 15.69 28.96 -38.79
CA GLY A 369 14.47 29.71 -39.04
C GLY A 369 14.62 30.89 -40.00
N ARG A 370 13.46 31.40 -40.47
CA ARG A 370 13.26 32.80 -40.81
C ARG A 370 11.77 33.15 -40.89
N ARG A 371 11.46 34.35 -40.39
CA ARG A 371 10.18 35.08 -40.35
C ARG A 371 9.65 35.39 -41.76
N SER A 372 8.33 35.58 -41.97
CA SER A 372 7.54 36.85 -41.93
C SER A 372 6.46 36.75 -43.04
N PRO A 373 5.50 37.69 -43.25
CA PRO A 373 4.82 38.68 -42.39
C PRO A 373 3.27 38.59 -42.53
N GLY A 374 2.51 39.51 -41.89
CA GLY A 374 1.06 39.42 -41.71
C GLY A 374 0.16 40.27 -42.62
N SER A 375 -1.08 40.47 -42.18
CA SER A 375 -2.00 41.52 -42.63
C SER A 375 -2.99 41.89 -41.51
N ALA A 376 -3.15 43.20 -41.30
CA ALA A 376 -4.15 43.88 -40.48
C ALA A 376 -5.42 44.13 -41.35
N THR A 377 -6.62 44.54 -40.91
CA THR A 377 -7.15 45.61 -40.02
C THR A 377 -8.70 45.38 -39.96
N THR A 378 -9.52 45.71 -38.95
CA THR A 378 -10.09 46.99 -38.44
C THR A 378 -11.23 46.59 -37.45
N GLY A 379 -11.67 47.28 -36.39
CA GLY A 379 -11.40 48.58 -35.77
C GLY A 379 -12.47 48.89 -34.68
N SER A 380 -12.09 49.73 -33.70
CA SER A 380 -12.89 50.54 -32.74
C SER A 380 -13.80 49.84 -31.69
N GLY A 381 -13.84 50.22 -30.41
CA GLY A 381 -13.28 51.40 -29.76
C GLY A 381 -13.41 51.40 -28.21
N THR A 382 -12.84 52.46 -27.64
CA THR A 382 -13.05 53.07 -26.29
C THR A 382 -12.65 52.30 -25.02
N ASN A 383 -11.54 52.75 -24.42
CA ASN A 383 -11.13 52.68 -23.00
C ASN A 383 -11.53 54.04 -22.33
N PRO A 384 -11.36 54.36 -21.02
CA PRO A 384 -10.63 53.63 -19.97
C PRO A 384 -11.24 53.62 -18.54
N GLY A 385 -10.65 52.81 -17.66
CA GLY A 385 -10.85 52.86 -16.19
C GLY A 385 -9.70 52.19 -15.45
N SER A 386 -8.75 52.99 -14.99
CA SER A 386 -7.48 52.63 -14.35
C SER A 386 -7.59 52.23 -12.88
N ALA A 387 -6.79 51.25 -12.44
CA ALA A 387 -6.08 51.31 -11.14
C ALA A 387 -4.90 50.32 -11.10
N SER A 388 -3.70 50.89 -11.03
CA SER A 388 -2.39 50.24 -10.89
C SER A 388 -1.99 50.23 -9.42
N ALA A 389 -1.46 49.10 -8.93
CA ALA A 389 -0.61 49.10 -7.73
C ALA A 389 0.44 47.97 -7.83
N ARG A 390 1.66 48.36 -8.23
CA ARG A 390 2.92 47.65 -8.01
C ARG A 390 3.37 47.79 -6.56
N ARG A 391 3.96 46.74 -5.99
CA ARG A 391 5.00 46.76 -4.91
C ARG A 391 5.71 45.40 -4.93
N THR A 392 6.85 45.25 -5.61
CA THR A 392 8.25 45.39 -5.11
C THR A 392 8.64 44.41 -3.99
N SER A 393 9.41 43.39 -4.36
CA SER A 393 10.26 42.58 -3.47
C SER A 393 11.45 43.39 -2.92
N PRO A 394 11.96 43.10 -1.72
CA PRO A 394 13.28 43.54 -1.30
C PRO A 394 14.34 42.43 -1.45
N ALA A 395 15.51 42.85 -1.92
CA ALA A 395 16.71 42.07 -2.14
C ALA A 395 17.49 41.78 -0.83
N ARG A 396 18.27 40.71 -0.89
CA ARG A 396 19.29 40.25 0.08
C ARG A 396 20.44 41.26 0.29
N PRO A 397 21.02 41.39 1.50
CA PRO A 397 22.34 41.98 1.69
C PRO A 397 23.48 40.92 1.67
N PRO A 398 24.74 41.29 1.40
CA PRO A 398 25.84 40.33 1.22
C PRO A 398 26.75 40.11 2.45
N ARG A 399 27.29 38.89 2.50
CA ARG A 399 28.60 38.39 3.01
C ARG A 399 29.14 38.83 4.40
N ARG A 400 29.41 37.83 5.24
CA ARG A 400 30.70 37.64 5.96
C ARG A 400 31.00 36.14 6.11
N GLY A 401 32.20 35.70 5.71
CA GLY A 401 32.70 34.36 5.99
C GLY A 401 33.73 34.38 7.13
N PRO A 402 33.94 33.27 7.86
CA PRO A 402 35.17 33.01 8.60
C PRO A 402 35.98 31.96 7.80
N GLY A 403 37.26 32.15 7.52
CA GLY A 403 38.31 32.48 8.49
C GLY A 403 39.05 31.18 8.81
N ARG A 404 40.03 30.83 7.96
CA ARG A 404 40.95 29.69 8.16
C ARG A 404 41.67 29.85 9.51
N ARG A 405 41.66 28.82 10.35
CA ARG A 405 42.56 28.68 11.50
C ARG A 405 43.60 27.60 11.21
N ALA A 406 44.86 27.95 11.42
CA ALA A 406 46.02 27.06 11.53
C ALA A 406 46.86 27.57 12.73
N PRO A 407 47.87 26.82 13.21
CA PRO A 407 47.91 26.28 14.58
C PRO A 407 48.81 27.08 15.53
N CYS A 408 48.55 26.97 16.85
CA CYS A 408 49.46 27.43 17.88
C CYS A 408 50.38 26.28 18.34
N ARG A 409 51.69 26.48 18.16
CA ARG A 409 52.77 25.85 18.93
C ARG A 409 52.81 26.44 20.34
N GLY A 410 53.26 25.64 21.31
CA GLY A 410 53.32 26.00 22.73
C GLY A 410 54.52 26.85 23.15
N SER A 411 54.53 27.22 24.43
CA SER A 411 55.70 27.39 25.30
C SER A 411 55.25 27.86 26.69
N SER A 412 55.99 27.39 27.69
CA SER A 412 55.95 27.67 29.15
C SER A 412 55.13 26.71 29.99
#